data_AF-A0A2S5JE20-F1
#
_entry.id   AF-A0A2S5JE20-F1
#
_cell.length_a   1.000
_cell.length_b   1.000
_cell.length_c   1.000
_cell.angle_alpha   90.00
_cell.angle_beta   90.00
_cell.angle_gamma   90.00
#
_symmetry.space_group_name_H-M   'P 1'
#
loop_
_entity.id
_entity.type
_entity.pdbx_description
1 polymer ?
#
loop_
_entity_poly.entity_id
_entity_poly.type
_entity_poly.pdbx_seq_one_letter_code
_entity_poly.pdbx_strand_id
1 'polypeptide(L)' 'MVRRMRVSGWSAGAKLCAMAAPLAILLSGCAATTGGGDAGCAAYAEARLARPSAASVAEVPRPWAVWIADLDDRMTGVCR' A
#
# COMPACT_ATOMS: atom_id res chain seq x y z
N MET A 1 2.75 -49.65 -39.05
CA MET A 1 3.56 -49.14 -37.92
C MET A 1 3.05 -47.75 -37.54
N VAL A 2 2.35 -47.60 -36.41
CA VAL A 2 1.94 -46.28 -35.89
C VAL A 2 2.53 -46.14 -34.48
N ARG A 3 3.50 -45.25 -34.32
CA ARG A 3 4.17 -44.97 -33.05
C ARG A 3 3.38 -43.91 -32.30
N ARG A 4 2.63 -44.30 -31.25
CA ARG A 4 2.03 -43.33 -30.32
C ARG A 4 3.13 -42.70 -29.47
N MET A 5 3.37 -41.40 -29.64
CA MET A 5 4.09 -40.58 -28.67
C MET A 5 3.24 -40.49 -27.40
N ARG A 6 3.77 -40.94 -26.26
CA ARG A 6 3.18 -40.64 -24.96
C ARG A 6 3.51 -39.18 -24.63
N VAL A 7 2.48 -38.36 -24.49
CA VAL A 7 2.61 -37.01 -23.91
C VAL A 7 2.96 -37.20 -22.44
N SER A 8 4.17 -36.81 -22.06
CA SER A 8 4.62 -36.81 -20.67
C SER A 8 3.83 -35.74 -19.89
N GLY A 9 2.86 -36.18 -19.09
CA GLY A 9 2.13 -35.29 -18.18
C GLY A 9 3.05 -34.75 -17.10
N TRP A 10 2.93 -33.45 -16.79
CA TRP A 10 3.66 -32.81 -15.70
C TRP A 10 3.33 -33.46 -14.35
N SER A 11 4.38 -33.74 -13.57
CA SER A 11 4.24 -34.22 -12.19
C SER A 11 3.58 -33.16 -11.31
N ALA A 12 2.83 -33.61 -10.29
CA ALA A 12 2.17 -32.72 -9.34
C ALA A 12 3.14 -31.76 -8.64
N GLY A 13 4.39 -32.19 -8.40
CA GLY A 13 5.45 -31.35 -7.82
C GLY A 13 5.83 -30.14 -8.67
N ALA A 14 5.81 -30.26 -10.01
CA ALA A 14 6.10 -29.14 -10.90
C ALA A 14 5.02 -28.05 -10.85
N LYS A 15 3.75 -28.45 -10.66
CA LYS A 15 2.62 -27.51 -10.50
C LYS A 15 2.69 -26.74 -9.17
N LEU A 16 3.14 -27.39 -8.10
CA LEU A 16 3.28 -26.78 -6.77
C LEU A 16 4.37 -25.69 -6.75
N CYS A 17 5.54 -25.95 -7.34
CA CYS A 17 6.61 -24.94 -7.44
C CYS A 17 6.21 -23.75 -8.34
N ALA A 18 5.52 -24.03 -9.45
CA ALA A 18 5.11 -23.00 -10.41
C ALA A 18 4.06 -22.02 -9.84
N MET A 19 3.23 -22.44 -8.89
CA MET A 19 2.26 -21.56 -8.21
C MET A 19 2.84 -20.94 -6.94
N ALA A 20 3.77 -21.62 -6.25
CA ALA A 20 4.38 -21.10 -5.02
C ALA A 20 5.31 -19.91 -5.28
N ALA A 21 6.11 -19.93 -6.36
CA ALA A 21 7.02 -18.84 -6.69
C ALA A 21 6.31 -17.49 -6.96
N PRO A 22 5.27 -17.40 -7.83
CA PRO A 22 4.56 -16.14 -8.05
C PRO A 22 3.74 -15.70 -6.83
N LEU A 23 3.14 -16.63 -6.07
CA LEU A 23 2.48 -16.31 -4.80
C LEU A 23 3.48 -15.73 -3.79
N ALA A 24 4.68 -16.32 -3.65
CA ALA A 24 5.72 -15.81 -2.78
C ALA A 24 6.20 -14.42 -3.22
N ILE A 25 6.33 -14.14 -4.52
CA ILE A 25 6.70 -12.82 -5.05
C ILE A 25 5.59 -11.77 -4.78
N LEU A 26 4.33 -12.14 -4.98
CA LEU A 26 3.18 -11.28 -4.69
C LEU A 26 3.04 -11.01 -3.18
N LEU A 27 3.25 -12.03 -2.35
CA LEU A 27 3.17 -11.94 -0.89
C LEU A 27 4.41 -11.27 -0.27
N SER A 28 5.59 -11.40 -0.89
CA SER A 28 6.82 -10.68 -0.50
C SER A 28 6.85 -9.24 -0.99
N GLY A 29 6.04 -8.91 -1.99
CA GLY A 29 5.86 -7.55 -2.50
C GLY A 29 5.09 -6.63 -1.53
N CYS A 30 4.38 -7.22 -0.57
CA CYS A 30 3.86 -6.53 0.60
C CYS A 30 4.81 -6.72 1.79
N ALA A 31 6.13 -6.60 1.55
CA ALA A 31 7.02 -6.27 2.64
C ALA A 31 6.48 -4.98 3.24
N ALA A 32 6.05 -5.02 4.50
CA ALA A 32 5.75 -3.82 5.24
C ALA A 32 7.05 -3.01 5.26
N THR A 33 7.18 -2.02 4.37
CA THR A 33 8.19 -0.97 4.46
C THR A 33 7.79 -0.08 5.61
N THR A 34 7.74 -0.64 6.81
CA THR A 34 7.83 0.11 8.04
C THR A 34 9.31 0.44 8.19
N GLY A 35 9.79 1.35 7.33
CA GLY A 35 11.05 2.03 7.59
C GLY A 35 10.94 2.67 8.97
N GLY A 36 11.90 2.41 9.84
CA GLY A 36 11.94 3.04 11.14
C GLY A 36 12.03 4.55 10.99
N GLY A 37 11.21 5.27 11.77
CA GLY A 37 11.31 6.71 11.96
C GLY A 37 10.70 7.54 10.83
N ASP A 38 9.94 8.55 11.21
CA ASP A 38 9.56 9.76 10.46
C ASP A 38 8.89 9.70 9.08
N ALA A 39 8.83 8.60 8.33
CA ALA A 39 8.25 8.61 6.97
C ALA A 39 6.80 9.14 6.93
N GLY A 40 5.98 8.81 7.94
CA GLY A 40 4.64 9.36 8.11
C GLY A 40 4.64 10.86 8.44
N CYS A 41 5.64 11.33 9.19
CA CYS A 41 5.82 12.74 9.54
C CYS A 41 6.38 13.57 8.38
N ALA A 42 7.27 12.99 7.57
CA ALA A 42 7.72 13.58 6.31
C ALA A 42 6.55 13.73 5.33
N ALA A 43 5.76 12.68 5.13
CA ALA A 43 4.56 12.75 4.31
C ALA A 43 3.54 13.78 4.84
N TYR A 44 3.39 13.88 6.16
CA TYR A 44 2.56 14.91 6.79
C TYR A 44 3.09 16.33 6.56
N ALA A 45 4.40 16.55 6.64
CA ALA A 45 5.02 17.83 6.35
C ALA A 45 4.74 18.27 4.89
N GLU A 46 4.91 17.37 3.93
CA GLU A 46 4.58 17.62 2.52
C GLU A 46 3.09 17.93 2.32
N ALA A 47 2.20 17.17 2.97
CA ALA A 47 0.77 17.42 2.91
C ALA A 47 0.39 18.80 3.48
N ARG A 48 1.10 19.28 4.51
CA ARG A 48 0.88 20.61 5.10
C ARG A 48 1.36 21.73 4.19
N LEU A 49 2.44 21.51 3.43
CA LEU A 49 2.90 22.44 2.38
C LEU A 49 1.90 22.54 1.22
N ALA A 50 1.28 21.42 0.86
CA ALA A 50 0.27 21.34 -0.20
C ALA A 50 -1.16 21.66 0.29
N ARG A 51 -1.32 22.15 1.52
CA ARG A 51 -2.64 22.38 2.11
C ARG A 51 -3.44 23.41 1.28
N PRO A 52 -4.72 23.11 0.95
CA PRO A 52 -5.61 24.08 0.30
C PRO A 52 -5.81 25.35 1.12
N SER A 53 -6.16 26.44 0.45
CA SER A 53 -6.42 27.71 1.13
C SER A 53 -7.54 27.58 2.17
N ALA A 54 -7.52 28.44 3.20
CA ALA A 54 -8.57 28.45 4.22
C ALA A 54 -9.97 28.70 3.62
N ALA A 55 -10.05 29.49 2.54
CA ALA A 55 -11.30 29.70 1.81
C ALA A 55 -11.84 28.39 1.21
N SER A 56 -10.96 27.57 0.60
CA SER A 56 -11.32 26.26 0.06
C SER A 56 -11.75 25.27 1.15
N VAL A 57 -11.14 25.33 2.34
CA VAL A 57 -11.55 24.50 3.48
C VAL A 57 -12.93 24.92 4.02
N ALA A 58 -13.29 26.20 3.95
CA ALA A 58 -14.59 26.70 4.39
C ALA A 58 -15.78 26.20 3.54
N GLU A 59 -15.51 25.76 2.31
CA GLU A 59 -16.52 25.17 1.41
C GLU A 59 -16.83 23.70 1.76
N VAL A 60 -15.98 23.06 2.56
CA VAL A 60 -16.18 21.68 3.00
C VAL A 60 -17.29 21.61 4.06
N PRO A 61 -18.21 20.63 4.02
CA PRO A 61 -19.25 20.50 5.03
C PRO A 61 -18.67 20.48 6.45
N ARG A 62 -19.30 21.20 7.39
CA ARG A 62 -18.75 21.42 8.74
C ARG A 62 -18.21 20.18 9.46
N PRO A 63 -18.89 19.01 9.48
CA PRO A 63 -18.36 17.83 10.16
C PRO A 63 -17.00 17.38 9.62
N TRP A 64 -16.80 17.48 8.30
CA TRP A 64 -15.54 17.15 7.64
C TRP A 64 -14.46 18.20 7.93
N ALA A 65 -14.80 19.49 7.92
CA ALA A 65 -13.85 20.54 8.29
C ALA A 65 -13.33 20.39 9.73
N VAL A 66 -14.21 20.04 10.67
CA VAL A 66 -13.82 19.74 12.06
C VAL A 66 -12.93 18.51 12.13
N TRP A 67 -13.27 17.43 11.40
CA TRP A 67 -12.45 16.23 11.35
C TRP A 67 -11.04 16.48 10.77
N ILE A 68 -10.93 17.30 9.72
CA ILE A 68 -9.63 17.69 9.13
C ILE A 68 -8.78 18.45 10.16
N ALA A 69 -9.38 19.40 10.88
CA ALA A 69 -8.67 20.17 11.91
C ALA A 69 -8.18 19.29 13.06
N ASP A 70 -9.03 18.39 13.57
CA ASP A 70 -8.69 17.43 14.62
C ASP A 70 -7.59 16.44 14.18
N LEU A 71 -7.65 15.95 12.94
CA LEU A 71 -6.58 15.12 12.37
C LEU A 71 -5.25 15.90 12.30
N ASP A 72 -5.29 17.14 11.86
CA ASP A 72 -4.11 17.98 11.75
C ASP A 72 -3.45 18.28 13.09
N ASP A 73 -4.24 18.56 14.12
CA ASP A 73 -3.74 18.81 15.48
C ASP A 73 -3.08 17.56 16.06
N ARG A 74 -3.71 16.38 15.90
CA ARG A 74 -3.12 15.11 16.33
C ARG A 74 -1.80 14.81 15.62
N MET A 75 -1.76 14.97 14.30
CA MET A 75 -0.54 14.73 13.52
C MET A 75 0.56 15.74 13.88
N THR A 76 0.21 17.01 14.07
CA THR A 76 1.16 18.04 14.55
C THR A 76 1.71 17.69 15.94
N GLY A 77 0.89 17.11 16.82
CA GLY A 77 1.31 16.67 18.15
C GLY A 77 2.25 15.47 18.13
N VAL A 78 2.08 14.55 17.16
CA VAL A 78 2.88 13.32 17.02
C VAL A 78 4.18 13.55 16.24
N CYS A 79 4.17 14.47 15.28
CA CYS A 79 5.26 14.68 14.31
C CYS A 79 6.15 15.90 14.57
N ARG A 80 6.06 16.50 15.77
CA ARG A 80 7.04 17.47 16.27
C ARG A 80 8.22 16.76 16.92
#